data_AF-A0A3N4NBC1-F1
#
_entry.id   AF-A0A3N4NBC1-F1
#
_cell.length_a   1.000
_cell.length_b   1.000
_cell.length_c   1.000
_cell.angle_alpha   90.00
_cell.angle_beta   90.00
_cell.angle_gamma   90.00
#
_symmetry.space_group_name_H-M   'P 1'
#
loop_
_entity.id
_entity.type
_entity.pdbx_description
1 polymer ?
#
loop_
_entity_poly.entity_id
_entity_poly.type
_entity_poly.pdbx_seq_one_letter_code
_entity_poly.pdbx_strand_id
1 'polypeptide(L)'
;MQKNRTSITERLKKSRNPAFRRQQAHEWADKWEDDYLNLLAKIKRAINNGSTDELAELFADLRALQQPKFVALHNVIDELISPTREQTEE
;
A
#
# COMPACT_ATOMS: atom_id res chain seq x y z
N MET A 1 -1.71 -3.48 20.50
CA MET A 1 -1.17 -2.23 19.91
C MET A 1 -0.60 -2.56 18.54
N GLN A 2 -1.27 -2.19 17.43
CA GLN A 2 -0.66 -2.31 16.11
C GLN A 2 0.58 -1.42 16.09
N LYS A 3 1.78 -2.01 15.95
CA LYS A 3 3.02 -1.26 15.70
C LYS A 3 2.73 -0.26 14.58
N ASN A 4 2.91 1.03 14.84
CA ASN A 4 2.74 2.12 13.88
C ASN A 4 3.52 1.77 12.60
N ARG A 5 2.83 1.16 11.62
CA ARG A 5 3.39 0.88 10.31
C ARG A 5 3.69 2.25 9.72
N THR A 6 4.98 2.57 9.59
CA THR A 6 5.42 3.80 8.95
C THR A 6 4.79 3.86 7.56
N SER A 7 4.08 4.94 7.25
CA SER A 7 3.45 5.11 5.93
C SER A 7 4.51 5.11 4.83
N ILE A 8 4.12 4.79 3.60
CA ILE A 8 5.04 4.82 2.46
C ILE A 8 5.66 6.22 2.29
N THR A 9 4.87 7.28 2.43
CA THR A 9 5.36 8.67 2.38
C THR A 9 6.43 8.93 3.45
N GLU A 10 6.23 8.44 4.68
CA GLU A 10 7.24 8.57 5.73
C GLU A 10 8.49 7.70 5.47
N ARG A 11 8.37 6.57 4.76
CA ARG A 11 9.53 5.81 4.28
C ARG A 11 10.30 6.58 3.19
N LEU A 12 9.61 7.23 2.27
CA LEU A 12 10.23 8.02 1.19
C LEU A 12 10.95 9.24 1.73
N LYS A 13 10.39 9.93 2.74
CA LYS A 13 11.03 11.08 3.40
C LYS A 13 12.33 10.74 4.14
N LYS A 14 12.54 9.48 4.53
CA LYS A 14 13.72 9.05 5.30
C LYS A 14 15.00 9.00 4.47
N SER A 15 14.90 8.81 3.16
CA SER A 15 16.06 8.78 2.27
C SER A 15 16.16 10.06 1.44
N ARG A 16 17.39 10.49 1.15
CA ARG A 16 17.69 11.55 0.17
C ARG A 16 18.13 11.01 -1.19
N ASN A 17 18.30 9.69 -1.32
CA ASN A 17 18.71 9.04 -2.55
C ASN A 17 17.47 8.79 -3.44
N PRO A 18 17.39 9.38 -4.65
CA PRO A 18 16.24 9.24 -5.54
C PRO A 18 15.99 7.81 -6.02
N ALA A 19 17.05 7.06 -6.37
CA ALA A 19 16.92 5.66 -6.82
C ALA A 19 16.33 4.77 -5.72
N PHE A 20 16.81 4.92 -4.47
CA PHE A 20 16.26 4.19 -3.33
C PHE A 20 14.81 4.56 -3.05
N ARG A 21 14.43 5.84 -3.19
CA ARG A 21 13.03 6.28 -3.02
C ARG A 21 12.12 5.68 -4.11
N ARG A 22 12.57 5.66 -5.36
CA ARG A 22 11.86 4.99 -6.46
C ARG A 22 11.69 3.50 -6.18
N GLN A 23 12.74 2.80 -5.76
CA GLN A 23 12.67 1.39 -5.39
C GLN A 23 11.62 1.14 -4.30
N GLN A 24 11.64 1.93 -3.22
CA GLN A 24 10.69 1.79 -2.12
C GLN A 24 9.23 2.01 -2.57
N ALA A 25 9.00 2.90 -3.54
CA ALA A 25 7.68 3.12 -4.11
C ALA A 25 7.20 1.92 -4.95
N HIS A 26 8.09 1.31 -5.75
CA HIS A 26 7.77 0.08 -6.50
C HIS A 26 7.48 -1.09 -5.55
N GLU A 27 8.35 -1.36 -4.58
CA GLU A 27 8.13 -2.44 -3.60
C GLU A 27 6.83 -2.28 -2.82
N TRP A 28 6.44 -1.04 -2.53
CA TRP A 28 5.16 -0.77 -1.90
C TRP A 28 3.96 -1.03 -2.82
N ALA A 29 4.07 -0.70 -4.10
CA ALA A 29 3.04 -0.97 -5.10
C ALA A 29 2.90 -2.48 -5.34
N ASP A 30 4.01 -3.19 -5.53
CA ASP A 30 4.04 -4.65 -5.72
C ASP A 30 3.41 -5.37 -4.52
N LYS A 31 3.80 -4.96 -3.30
CA LYS A 31 3.20 -5.51 -2.09
C LYS A 31 1.69 -5.26 -2.00
N TRP A 32 1.23 -4.08 -2.42
CA TRP A 32 -0.19 -3.78 -2.44
C TRP A 32 -0.94 -4.65 -3.44
N GLU A 33 -0.39 -4.87 -4.64
CA GLU A 33 -0.94 -5.78 -5.63
C GLU A 33 -1.04 -7.21 -5.09
N ASP A 34 0.03 -7.71 -4.47
CA ASP A 34 0.05 -9.03 -3.84
C ASP A 34 -1.03 -9.16 -2.75
N ASP A 35 -1.12 -8.18 -1.85
CA ASP A 35 -2.11 -8.18 -0.77
C ASP A 35 -3.55 -8.14 -1.34
N TYR A 36 -3.77 -7.43 -2.46
CA TYR A 36 -5.05 -7.35 -3.16
C TYR A 36 -5.43 -8.68 -3.83
N LEU A 37 -4.52 -9.28 -4.61
CA LEU A 37 -4.75 -10.55 -5.28
C LEU A 37 -5.01 -11.69 -4.28
N ASN A 38 -4.27 -11.70 -3.17
CA ASN A 38 -4.49 -12.64 -2.07
C ASN A 38 -5.88 -12.49 -1.46
N LEU A 39 -6.37 -11.26 -1.29
CA LEU A 39 -7.70 -11.02 -0.74
C LEU A 39 -8.80 -11.42 -1.72
N LEU A 40 -8.64 -11.16 -3.02
CA LEU A 40 -9.55 -11.67 -4.06
C LEU A 40 -9.62 -13.20 -4.06
N ALA A 41 -8.48 -13.87 -3.89
CA ALA A 41 -8.44 -15.33 -3.81
C ALA A 41 -9.20 -15.86 -2.58
N LYS A 42 -9.13 -15.17 -1.43
CA LYS A 42 -9.94 -15.49 -0.24
C LYS A 42 -11.42 -15.28 -0.48
N ILE A 43 -11.81 -14.14 -1.06
CA ILE A 43 -13.21 -13.85 -1.42
C ILE A 43 -13.78 -14.95 -2.32
N LYS A 44 -13.03 -15.35 -3.35
CA LYS A 44 -13.43 -16.46 -4.24
C LYS A 44 -13.65 -17.77 -3.48
N ARG A 45 -12.80 -18.10 -2.50
CA ARG A 45 -12.95 -19.30 -1.67
C ARG A 45 -14.18 -19.21 -0.77
N ALA A 46 -14.42 -18.08 -0.11
CA ALA A 46 -15.59 -17.86 0.73
C ALA A 46 -16.90 -17.99 -0.06
N ILE A 47 -16.95 -17.47 -1.29
CA ILE A 47 -18.08 -17.65 -2.22
C ILE A 47 -18.31 -19.14 -2.51
N ASN A 48 -17.26 -19.87 -2.88
CA ASN A 48 -17.36 -21.29 -3.20
C ASN A 48 -17.81 -22.15 -2.00
N ASN A 49 -17.49 -21.71 -0.77
CA ASN A 49 -17.87 -22.39 0.45
C ASN A 49 -19.25 -21.97 0.99
N GLY A 50 -19.91 -20.97 0.38
CA GLY A 50 -21.18 -20.43 0.85
C GLY A 50 -21.08 -19.68 2.20
N SER A 51 -19.88 -19.24 2.57
CA SER A 51 -19.59 -18.61 3.87
C SER A 51 -19.90 -17.11 3.82
N THR A 52 -21.17 -16.75 3.98
CA THR A 52 -21.65 -15.36 3.86
C THR A 52 -21.06 -14.41 4.91
N ASP A 53 -20.85 -14.89 6.14
CA ASP A 53 -20.25 -14.10 7.22
C ASP A 53 -18.77 -13.78 6.94
N GLU A 54 -18.00 -14.80 6.52
CA GLU A 54 -16.61 -14.63 6.07
C GLU A 54 -16.52 -13.67 4.89
N LEU A 55 -17.48 -13.74 3.96
CA LEU A 55 -17.54 -12.84 2.81
C LEU A 55 -17.72 -11.38 3.24
N ALA A 56 -18.56 -11.10 4.23
CA ALA A 56 -18.76 -9.74 4.76
C ALA A 56 -17.48 -9.19 5.39
N GLU A 57 -16.77 -9.99 6.17
CA GLU A 57 -15.46 -9.63 6.76
C GLU A 57 -14.42 -9.36 5.67
N LEU A 58 -14.32 -10.23 4.66
CA LEU A 58 -13.38 -10.06 3.56
C LEU A 58 -13.66 -8.80 2.72
N PHE A 59 -14.91 -8.39 2.56
CA PHE A 59 -15.24 -7.11 1.93
C PHE A 59 -14.88 -5.90 2.80
N ALA A 60 -15.02 -6.00 4.12
CA ALA A 60 -14.54 -4.97 5.04
C ALA A 60 -13.02 -4.84 4.96
N ASP A 61 -12.30 -5.95 4.93
CA ASP A 61 -10.84 -5.99 4.71
C ASP A 61 -10.45 -5.40 3.35
N LEU A 62 -11.23 -5.66 2.29
CA LEU A 62 -10.97 -5.12 0.96
C LEU A 62 -11.08 -3.60 0.96
N ARG A 63 -12.12 -3.07 1.59
CA ARG A 63 -12.28 -1.63 1.77
C ARG A 63 -11.12 -1.04 2.58
N ALA A 64 -10.72 -1.69 3.67
CA ALA A 64 -9.61 -1.23 4.51
C ALA A 64 -8.27 -1.27 3.78
N LEU A 65 -8.07 -2.21 2.85
CA LEU A 65 -6.87 -2.29 2.01
C LEU A 65 -6.82 -1.20 0.95
N GLN A 66 -7.95 -0.95 0.28
CA GLN A 66 -8.06 -0.08 -0.91
C GLN A 66 -8.25 1.40 -0.56
N GLN A 67 -9.11 1.72 0.41
CA GLN A 67 -9.48 3.11 0.69
C GLN A 67 -8.28 4.00 1.05
N PRO A 68 -7.30 3.56 1.88
CA PRO A 68 -6.12 4.38 2.16
C PRO A 68 -5.21 4.59 0.95
N LYS A 69 -5.31 3.75 -0.09
CA LYS A 69 -4.42 3.79 -1.26
C LYS A 69 -4.71 4.97 -2.17
N PHE A 70 -5.97 5.42 -2.26
CA PHE A 70 -6.32 6.62 -3.00
C PHE A 70 -5.51 7.83 -2.54
N VAL A 71 -5.48 8.08 -1.22
CA VAL A 71 -4.70 9.20 -0.66
C VAL A 71 -3.19 8.92 -0.70
N ALA A 72 -2.78 7.69 -0.39
CA ALA A 72 -1.37 7.34 -0.37
C ALA A 72 -0.69 7.49 -1.74
N LEU A 73 -1.39 7.17 -2.83
CA LEU A 73 -0.87 7.31 -4.20
C LEU A 73 -0.53 8.77 -4.52
N HIS A 74 -1.44 9.70 -4.24
CA HIS A 74 -1.18 11.14 -4.42
C HIS A 74 0.06 11.56 -3.61
N ASN A 75 0.12 11.20 -2.33
CA ASN A 75 1.26 11.55 -1.48
C ASN A 75 2.58 10.93 -1.95
N VAL A 76 2.57 9.73 -2.55
CA VAL A 76 3.77 9.10 -3.11
C VAL A 76 4.22 9.83 -4.37
N ILE A 77 3.29 10.15 -5.27
CA ILE A 77 3.58 10.89 -6.51
C ILE A 77 4.16 12.27 -6.16
N ASP A 78 3.50 13.01 -5.27
CA ASP A 78 3.94 14.34 -4.85
C ASP A 78 5.33 14.28 -4.22
N GLU A 79 5.59 13.31 -3.33
CA GLU A 79 6.87 13.16 -2.67
C GLU A 79 7.99 12.73 -3.65
N LEU A 80 7.68 12.00 -4.72
CA LEU A 80 8.66 11.62 -5.75
C LEU A 80 8.97 12.76 -6.73
N ILE A 81 7.99 13.59 -7.10
CA ILE A 81 8.14 14.71 -8.05
C ILE A 81 8.68 15.96 -7.36
N SER A 82 8.15 16.27 -6.18
CA SER A 82 8.44 17.47 -5.39
C SER A 82 8.84 17.04 -3.98
N PRO A 83 10.07 16.55 -3.79
CA PRO A 83 10.51 15.99 -2.53
C PRO A 83 10.40 17.00 -1.39
N THR A 84 9.84 16.60 -0.24
CA THR A 84 9.83 17.46 0.96
C THR A 84 11.24 17.80 1.45
N ARG A 85 12.25 17.00 1.07
CA ARG A 85 13.66 17.18 1.44
C ARG A 85 14.53 17.25 0.19
N GLU A 86 15.49 18.16 0.18
CA GLU A 86 16.53 18.23 -0.87
C GLU A 86 17.19 16.85 -1.05
N GLN A 87 17.24 16.42 -2.31
CA GLN A 87 17.82 15.15 -2.71
C GLN A 87 19.33 15.32 -2.89
N THR A 88 20.10 14.27 -2.63
CA THR A 88 21.52 14.26 -3.01
C THR A 88 21.60 14.03 -4.52
N GLU A 89 22.38 14.85 -5.22
CA GLU A 89 22.81 14.54 -6.59
C GLU A 89 23.57 13.21 -6.56
N GLU A 90 23.26 12.32 -7.50
CA GLU A 90 23.98 11.05 -7.70
C GLU A 90 25.43 11.27 -8.14
#